data_AF-A0A6N9GP02-F1
#
_entry.id   AF-A0A6N9GP02-F1
#
_cell.length_a   1.000
_cell.length_b   1.000
_cell.length_c   1.000
_cell.angle_alpha   90.00
_cell.angle_beta   90.00
_cell.angle_gamma   90.00
#
_symmetry.space_group_name_H-M   'P 1'
#
loop_
_entity.id
_entity.type
_entity.pdbx_description
1 polymer ?
#
loop_
_entity_poly.entity_id
_entity_poly.type
_entity_poly.pdbx_seq_one_letter_code
_entity_poly.pdbx_strand_id
1 'polypeptide(L)'
;MHQTLTKAVQLITIAVALFAALTIFADDQSATAQEPPVRFLDGGLESNFPEDIRFYTSFESDIEIDDVRVRFTTGPATTGQYDYLDLTERTESLIDGELLWRVNTSARYLPPGTTVDFVFEAIDKEGNEYLSEQYSQMVLDARYEWDVVSRGPIHVYYHGPVQVRAERLAEAAKESMELMGPIIGSEIETPIVVMLYNNNAEMIGAVSARSATISRELITEGQAFYDHSVVLVLSGNRDIGTLTHELTHILVGRAAEGGNALVPLWLNEGLAEYGNLDKGLSYVYFLDWAVDTNRLIPFTRLQTFPGDPNMVIVSYGQSRDFIEYLIETYGPEKIAETIASIAEGRSGDIAIRNVYGKTVQQLDNEWRANIGADPYVPPTPTPTAEAESGAETEYKLLTLTPVKGGIAVGETGTEPTPEPTNTPIPPTPTVEPTAEPEVMVKPTTVEGLPSEPAPEVETPEEEPTTSGGLCNSNGNGPLEASPFLITALLAVLFLARRIRR
;
A
#
# COMPACT_ATOMS: atom_id res chain seq x y z
N MET A 1 -50.64 66.58 -5.03
CA MET A 1 -50.24 65.71 -6.17
C MET A 1 -49.24 66.36 -7.13
N HIS A 2 -49.26 67.68 -7.35
CA HIS A 2 -48.31 68.30 -8.30
C HIS A 2 -46.85 68.35 -7.81
N GLN A 3 -46.60 68.69 -6.54
CA GLN A 3 -45.24 68.81 -5.99
C GLN A 3 -44.48 67.48 -5.83
N THR A 4 -45.19 66.36 -5.64
CA THR A 4 -44.59 65.03 -5.54
C THR A 4 -44.16 64.48 -6.90
N LEU A 5 -44.88 64.84 -7.97
CA LEU A 5 -44.55 64.45 -9.33
C LEU A 5 -43.29 65.19 -9.84
N THR A 6 -43.12 66.46 -9.48
CA THR A 6 -41.94 67.26 -9.89
C THR A 6 -40.64 66.77 -9.25
N LYS A 7 -40.69 66.33 -7.99
CA LYS A 7 -39.52 65.76 -7.29
C LYS A 7 -39.12 64.38 -7.84
N ALA A 8 -40.10 63.55 -8.21
CA ALA A 8 -39.86 62.25 -8.82
C ALA A 8 -39.20 62.38 -10.20
N VAL A 9 -39.65 63.34 -11.01
CA VAL A 9 -39.05 63.61 -12.33
C VAL A 9 -37.61 64.12 -12.18
N GLN A 10 -37.33 65.04 -11.26
CA GLN A 10 -35.96 65.53 -11.03
C GLN A 10 -34.99 64.44 -10.54
N LEU A 11 -35.44 63.52 -9.68
CA LEU A 11 -34.62 62.40 -9.21
C LEU A 11 -34.31 61.41 -10.34
N ILE A 12 -35.26 61.16 -11.24
CA ILE A 12 -35.06 60.29 -12.41
C ILE A 12 -34.09 60.95 -13.39
N THR A 13 -34.19 62.25 -13.65
CA THR A 13 -33.26 62.94 -14.54
C THR A 13 -31.82 62.96 -14.00
N ILE A 14 -31.65 63.11 -12.68
CA ILE A 14 -30.34 63.04 -12.02
C ILE A 14 -29.78 61.61 -12.09
N ALA A 15 -30.62 60.59 -11.86
CA ALA A 15 -30.20 59.19 -11.96
C ALA A 15 -29.80 58.80 -13.39
N VAL A 16 -30.53 59.26 -14.40
CA VAL A 16 -30.20 59.01 -15.82
C VAL A 16 -28.94 59.76 -16.22
N ALA A 17 -28.73 60.99 -15.74
CA ALA A 17 -27.50 61.75 -15.98
C ALA A 17 -26.28 61.13 -15.28
N LEU A 18 -26.45 60.58 -14.07
CA LEU A 18 -25.40 59.82 -13.37
C LEU A 18 -25.08 58.50 -14.08
N PHE A 19 -26.08 57.80 -14.62
CA PHE A 19 -25.89 56.57 -15.38
C PHE A 19 -25.22 56.83 -16.75
N ALA A 20 -25.57 57.95 -17.40
CA ALA A 20 -24.91 58.40 -18.62
C ALA A 20 -23.47 58.89 -18.37
N ALA A 21 -23.21 59.54 -17.23
CA ALA A 21 -21.85 59.92 -16.85
C ALA A 21 -20.99 58.70 -16.46
N LEU A 22 -21.58 57.66 -15.84
CA LEU A 22 -20.87 56.42 -15.50
C LEU A 22 -20.52 55.59 -16.74
N THR A 23 -21.24 55.74 -17.84
CA THR A 23 -20.98 55.02 -19.10
C THR A 23 -19.98 55.73 -20.01
N ILE A 24 -19.73 57.04 -19.81
CA ILE A 24 -18.72 57.80 -20.58
C ILE A 24 -17.31 57.67 -19.99
N PHE A 25 -17.17 57.22 -18.73
CA PHE A 25 -15.89 56.86 -18.12
C PHE A 25 -15.60 55.34 -18.15
N ALA A 26 -16.44 54.55 -18.81
CA ALA A 26 -16.04 53.23 -19.28
C ALA A 26 -15.15 53.42 -20.51
N ASP A 27 -13.98 54.02 -20.25
CA ASP A 27 -12.88 54.01 -21.20
C ASP A 27 -12.60 52.55 -21.53
N ASP A 28 -12.41 52.30 -22.82
CA ASP A 28 -12.22 51.00 -23.45
C ASP A 28 -10.83 50.47 -23.05
N GLN A 29 -10.63 50.22 -21.75
CA GLN A 29 -9.52 49.42 -21.25
C GLN A 29 -9.87 47.99 -21.64
N SER A 30 -9.67 47.70 -22.93
CA SER A 30 -9.30 46.37 -23.37
C SER A 30 -8.10 45.99 -22.52
N ALA A 31 -8.35 45.29 -21.41
CA ALA A 31 -7.31 44.60 -20.68
C ALA A 31 -6.75 43.58 -21.67
N THR A 32 -5.73 43.97 -22.43
CA THR A 32 -4.78 43.02 -22.98
C THR A 32 -4.25 42.30 -21.76
N ALA A 33 -4.75 41.09 -21.52
CA ALA A 33 -4.11 40.18 -20.59
C ALA A 33 -2.66 40.08 -21.07
N GLN A 34 -1.76 40.74 -20.36
CA GLN A 34 -0.33 40.59 -20.60
C GLN A 34 -0.06 39.11 -20.40
N GLU A 35 0.60 38.49 -21.38
CA GLU A 35 0.98 37.08 -21.23
C GLU A 35 1.76 36.93 -19.92
N PRO A 36 1.48 35.88 -19.13
CA PRO A 36 2.14 35.69 -17.87
C PRO A 36 3.66 35.63 -18.11
N PRO A 37 4.48 36.25 -17.24
CA PRO A 37 5.93 36.33 -17.44
C PRO A 37 6.63 34.97 -17.33
N VAL A 38 5.90 33.92 -16.97
CA VAL A 38 6.33 32.52 -16.98
C VAL A 38 5.27 31.71 -17.73
N ARG A 39 5.70 30.91 -18.70
CA ARG A 39 4.84 30.06 -19.53
C ARG A 39 5.41 28.66 -19.62
N PHE A 40 4.76 27.71 -18.95
CA PHE A 40 5.06 26.29 -19.09
C PHE A 40 4.68 25.81 -20.51
N LEU A 41 5.63 25.19 -21.20
CA LEU A 41 5.48 24.69 -22.58
C LEU A 41 5.19 23.19 -22.61
N ASP A 42 5.89 22.45 -21.76
CA ASP A 42 5.78 20.99 -21.63
C ASP A 42 6.07 20.58 -20.19
N GLY A 43 5.54 19.44 -19.77
CA GLY A 43 5.78 18.90 -18.46
C GLY A 43 5.20 17.51 -18.30
N GLY A 44 5.86 16.71 -17.47
CA GLY A 44 5.39 15.37 -17.25
C GLY A 44 6.16 14.58 -16.20
N LEU A 45 5.79 13.31 -16.13
CA LEU A 45 6.39 12.28 -15.30
C LEU A 45 6.75 11.11 -16.20
N GLU A 46 8.02 10.68 -16.14
CA GLU A 46 8.47 9.42 -16.73
C GLU A 46 8.77 8.42 -15.62
N SER A 47 8.41 7.16 -15.83
CA SER A 47 8.71 6.09 -14.89
C SER A 47 9.95 5.32 -15.33
N ASN A 48 10.97 5.29 -14.47
CA ASN A 48 12.14 4.40 -14.60
C ASN A 48 12.06 3.29 -13.55
N PHE A 49 10.85 2.80 -13.28
CA PHE A 49 10.59 1.76 -12.30
C PHE A 49 11.51 0.54 -12.54
N PRO A 50 12.11 -0.07 -11.50
CA PRO A 50 11.83 0.14 -10.07
C PRO A 50 12.61 1.27 -9.40
N GLU A 51 13.55 1.93 -10.07
CA GLU A 51 14.54 2.77 -9.39
C GLU A 51 13.99 4.15 -9.00
N ASP A 52 13.44 4.86 -9.97
CA ASP A 52 13.01 6.24 -9.82
C ASP A 52 11.87 6.63 -10.79
N ILE A 53 11.33 7.82 -10.55
CA ILE A 53 10.49 8.55 -11.49
C ILE A 53 11.16 9.88 -11.79
N ARG A 54 11.04 10.33 -13.04
CA ARG A 54 11.54 11.63 -13.48
C ARG A 54 10.39 12.60 -13.66
N PHE A 55 10.34 13.65 -12.86
CA PHE A 55 9.55 14.83 -13.21
C PHE A 55 10.38 15.72 -14.15
N TYR A 56 9.75 16.23 -15.20
CA TYR A 56 10.39 17.14 -16.13
C TYR A 56 9.43 18.26 -16.53
N THR A 57 9.98 19.44 -16.83
CA THR A 57 9.22 20.53 -17.43
C THR A 57 10.13 21.42 -18.28
N SER A 58 9.55 22.04 -19.31
CA SER A 58 10.19 23.08 -20.10
C SER A 58 9.29 24.31 -20.09
N PHE A 59 9.87 25.48 -19.82
CA PHE A 59 9.10 26.71 -19.70
C PHE A 59 9.89 27.92 -20.21
N GLU A 60 9.15 28.92 -20.68
CA GLU A 60 9.69 30.22 -21.03
C GLU A 60 9.51 31.20 -19.87
N SER A 61 10.50 32.05 -19.62
CA SER A 61 10.40 33.15 -18.68
C SER A 61 11.02 34.44 -19.20
N ASP A 62 10.29 35.54 -19.01
CA ASP A 62 10.75 36.92 -19.26
C ASP A 62 11.40 37.56 -18.01
N ILE A 63 11.41 36.83 -16.89
CA ILE A 63 11.91 37.28 -15.58
C ILE A 63 12.90 36.26 -15.02
N GLU A 64 13.70 36.68 -14.04
CA GLU A 64 14.64 35.78 -13.37
C GLU A 64 13.89 34.88 -12.37
N ILE A 65 14.06 33.57 -12.53
CA ILE A 65 13.49 32.55 -11.64
C ILE A 65 14.48 32.22 -10.52
N ASP A 66 14.00 32.15 -9.28
CA ASP A 66 14.78 31.74 -8.12
C ASP A 66 14.81 30.22 -7.99
N ASP A 67 13.62 29.59 -7.99
CA ASP A 67 13.47 28.14 -7.95
C ASP A 67 12.24 27.66 -8.72
N VAL A 68 12.25 26.37 -9.06
CA VAL A 68 11.08 25.64 -9.53
C VAL A 68 10.94 24.39 -8.69
N ARG A 69 9.73 24.12 -8.21
CA ARG A 69 9.41 22.90 -7.48
C ARG A 69 8.23 22.17 -8.10
N VAL A 70 8.23 20.86 -7.97
CA VAL A 70 7.04 20.04 -8.24
C VAL A 70 6.32 19.78 -6.93
N ARG A 71 5.00 19.97 -6.93
CA ARG A 71 4.11 19.63 -5.81
C ARG A 71 3.23 18.48 -6.26
N PHE A 72 3.24 17.38 -5.51
CA PHE A 72 2.56 16.16 -5.93
C PHE A 72 1.90 15.39 -4.79
N THR A 73 0.85 14.63 -5.14
CA THR A 73 0.19 13.64 -4.29
C THR A 73 0.23 12.27 -4.99
N THR A 74 0.15 11.19 -4.22
CA THR A 74 0.22 9.81 -4.75
C THR A 74 -1.00 9.01 -4.34
N GLY A 75 -1.66 8.36 -5.30
CA GLY A 75 -2.86 7.57 -5.06
C GLY A 75 -3.98 8.42 -4.42
N PRO A 76 -4.78 7.87 -3.48
CA PRO A 76 -5.82 8.62 -2.79
C PRO A 76 -5.30 9.59 -1.71
N ALA A 77 -3.98 9.68 -1.48
CA ALA A 77 -3.43 10.48 -0.39
C ALA A 77 -3.72 11.98 -0.60
N THR A 78 -4.20 12.64 0.45
CA THR A 78 -4.47 14.09 0.45
C THR A 78 -3.29 14.93 0.92
N THR A 79 -2.24 14.29 1.44
CA THR A 79 -1.02 14.98 1.90
C THR A 79 -0.07 15.17 0.72
N GLY A 80 0.14 16.43 0.33
CA GLY A 80 1.07 16.80 -0.73
C GLY A 80 2.53 16.71 -0.27
N GLN A 81 3.39 16.30 -1.20
CA GLN A 81 4.83 16.37 -1.13
C GLN A 81 5.33 17.41 -2.13
N TYR A 82 6.55 17.90 -1.94
CA TYR A 82 7.21 18.73 -2.94
C TYR A 82 8.72 18.51 -2.91
N ASP A 83 9.35 18.77 -4.05
CA ASP A 83 10.80 18.86 -4.15
C ASP A 83 11.20 19.79 -5.30
N TYR A 84 12.45 20.24 -5.28
CA TYR A 84 12.99 21.21 -6.22
C TYR A 84 13.56 20.54 -7.46
N LEU A 85 13.41 21.21 -8.61
CA LEU A 85 13.96 20.75 -9.88
C LEU A 85 15.36 21.32 -10.08
N ASP A 86 16.24 20.51 -10.65
CA ASP A 86 17.51 20.95 -11.21
C ASP A 86 17.23 21.69 -12.53
N LEU A 87 17.63 22.96 -12.59
CA LEU A 87 17.36 23.84 -13.73
C LEU A 87 18.52 23.91 -14.70
N THR A 88 18.21 23.84 -16.00
CA THR A 88 19.16 23.99 -17.11
C THR A 88 18.65 25.04 -18.10
N GLU A 89 19.35 26.16 -18.19
CA GLU A 89 19.08 27.19 -19.20
C GLU A 89 19.45 26.69 -20.61
N ARG A 90 18.47 26.72 -21.53
CA ARG A 90 18.68 26.39 -22.95
C ARG A 90 18.98 27.63 -23.77
N THR A 91 18.28 28.72 -23.47
CA THR A 91 18.46 30.06 -24.05
C THR A 91 18.28 31.11 -22.96
N GLU A 92 18.30 32.40 -23.32
CA GLU A 92 18.03 33.49 -22.37
C GLU A 92 16.63 33.43 -21.74
N SER A 93 15.66 32.78 -22.39
CA SER A 93 14.28 32.70 -21.91
C SER A 93 13.74 31.28 -21.75
N LEU A 94 14.37 30.26 -22.36
CA LEU A 94 13.92 28.87 -22.29
C LEU A 94 14.71 28.09 -21.23
N ILE A 95 14.02 27.53 -20.26
CA ILE A 95 14.60 26.80 -19.13
C ILE A 95 13.96 25.41 -19.06
N ASP A 96 14.78 24.38 -18.92
CA ASP A 96 14.33 23.03 -18.59
C ASP A 96 14.55 22.77 -17.10
N GLY A 97 13.62 22.06 -16.47
CA GLY A 97 13.74 21.57 -15.11
C GLY A 97 13.56 20.06 -15.05
N GLU A 98 14.36 19.39 -14.23
CA GLU A 98 14.30 17.95 -14.02
C GLU A 98 14.42 17.59 -12.53
N LEU A 99 13.68 16.57 -12.09
CA LEU A 99 13.86 15.96 -10.77
C LEU A 99 13.80 14.44 -10.91
N LEU A 100 14.85 13.76 -10.45
CA LEU A 100 14.87 12.31 -10.27
C LEU A 100 14.46 11.95 -8.83
N TRP A 101 13.29 11.34 -8.68
CA TRP A 101 12.74 10.93 -7.40
C TRP A 101 12.81 9.42 -7.21
N ARG A 102 13.66 8.96 -6.29
CA ARG A 102 13.82 7.52 -6.01
C ARG A 102 12.59 6.92 -5.37
N VAL A 103 12.14 5.79 -5.91
CA VAL A 103 10.94 5.05 -5.48
C VAL A 103 11.23 3.63 -4.99
N ASN A 104 12.49 3.21 -4.90
CA ASN A 104 12.89 1.88 -4.44
C ASN A 104 13.27 1.79 -2.95
N THR A 105 13.16 2.89 -2.19
CA THR A 105 13.52 2.90 -0.77
C THR A 105 12.31 2.61 0.11
N SER A 106 12.49 1.99 1.28
CA SER A 106 11.38 1.65 2.19
C SER A 106 10.53 2.86 2.60
N ALA A 107 11.11 4.06 2.64
CA ALA A 107 10.42 5.30 3.03
C ALA A 107 9.71 6.01 1.87
N ARG A 108 10.08 5.72 0.62
CA ARG A 108 9.55 6.37 -0.59
C ARG A 108 9.03 5.36 -1.61
N TYR A 109 8.77 4.14 -1.15
CA TYR A 109 8.38 3.07 -2.04
C TYR A 109 7.06 3.43 -2.74
N LEU A 110 7.09 3.45 -4.07
CA LEU A 110 5.92 3.77 -4.88
C LEU A 110 5.60 2.57 -5.78
N PRO A 111 4.53 1.81 -5.50
CA PRO A 111 4.20 0.65 -6.32
C PRO A 111 3.80 1.08 -7.73
N PRO A 112 4.10 0.26 -8.75
CA PRO A 112 3.60 0.50 -10.10
C PRO A 112 2.07 0.37 -10.09
N GLY A 113 1.39 1.19 -10.90
CA GLY A 113 -0.05 1.40 -10.85
C GLY A 113 -0.47 2.63 -10.03
N THR A 114 0.46 3.32 -9.36
CA THR A 114 0.12 4.51 -8.56
C THR A 114 -0.08 5.73 -9.44
N THR A 115 -1.25 6.37 -9.33
CA THR A 115 -1.49 7.70 -9.93
C THR A 115 -0.74 8.78 -9.14
N VAL A 116 -0.11 9.70 -9.84
CA VAL A 116 0.58 10.86 -9.30
C VAL A 116 -0.06 12.11 -9.90
N ASP A 117 -0.67 12.91 -9.03
CA ASP A 117 -1.23 14.20 -9.38
C ASP A 117 -0.21 15.28 -9.00
N PHE A 118 0.18 16.13 -9.94
CA PHE A 118 1.23 17.12 -9.70
C PHE A 118 1.09 18.41 -10.48
N VAL A 119 1.74 19.46 -9.98
CA VAL A 119 1.86 20.78 -10.60
C VAL A 119 3.29 21.27 -10.44
N PHE A 120 3.80 21.98 -11.45
CA PHE A 120 5.06 22.72 -11.35
C PHE A 120 4.78 24.15 -10.89
N GLU A 121 5.61 24.63 -9.98
CA GLU A 121 5.52 25.97 -9.42
C GLU A 121 6.88 26.64 -9.56
N ALA A 122 6.93 27.70 -10.37
CA ALA A 122 8.09 28.56 -10.51
C ALA A 122 7.95 29.76 -9.56
N ILE A 123 9.04 30.11 -8.87
CA ILE A 123 9.09 31.21 -7.91
C ILE A 123 10.16 32.20 -8.39
N ASP A 124 9.80 33.47 -8.53
CA ASP A 124 10.74 34.52 -8.91
C ASP A 124 11.54 35.07 -7.71
N LYS A 125 12.51 35.97 -7.98
CA LYS A 125 13.32 36.62 -6.94
C LYS A 125 12.53 37.51 -5.97
N GLU A 126 11.30 37.91 -6.34
CA GLU A 126 10.41 38.71 -5.51
C GLU A 126 9.46 37.83 -4.67
N GLY A 127 9.45 36.51 -4.91
CA GLY A 127 8.60 35.53 -4.25
C GLY A 127 7.23 35.36 -4.89
N ASN A 128 7.02 35.82 -6.14
CA ASN A 128 5.79 35.58 -6.87
C ASN A 128 5.76 34.14 -7.42
N GLU A 129 4.60 33.48 -7.31
CA GLU A 129 4.41 32.08 -7.70
C GLU A 129 3.66 31.97 -9.04
N TYR A 130 4.17 31.10 -9.92
CA TYR A 130 3.58 30.80 -11.24
C TYR A 130 3.39 29.29 -11.38
N LEU A 131 2.15 28.87 -11.61
CA LEU A 131 1.77 27.46 -11.67
C LEU A 131 1.60 26.98 -13.11
N SER A 132 2.01 25.74 -13.37
CA SER A 132 1.62 25.01 -14.58
C SER A 132 0.13 24.60 -14.52
N GLU A 133 -0.35 23.97 -15.59
CA GLU A 133 -1.56 23.16 -15.47
C GLU A 133 -1.34 21.96 -14.53
N GLN A 134 -2.46 21.36 -14.10
CA GLN A 134 -2.45 20.15 -13.28
C GLN A 134 -2.20 18.93 -14.17
N TYR A 135 -1.20 18.14 -13.80
CA TYR A 135 -0.92 16.85 -14.41
C TYR A 135 -1.45 15.71 -13.53
N SER A 136 -1.83 14.60 -14.17
CA SER A 136 -2.21 13.35 -13.53
C SER A 136 -1.69 12.20 -14.38
N GLN A 137 -0.68 11.48 -13.89
CA GLN A 137 -0.01 10.41 -14.63
C GLN A 137 0.23 9.20 -13.73
N MET A 138 0.22 8.01 -14.32
CA MET A 138 0.42 6.76 -13.57
C MET A 138 1.87 6.28 -13.69
N VAL A 139 2.45 5.91 -12.56
CA VAL A 139 3.74 5.22 -12.52
C VAL A 139 3.51 3.78 -12.95
N LEU A 140 4.05 3.37 -14.09
CA LEU A 140 3.97 1.99 -14.59
C LEU A 140 5.34 1.33 -14.58
N ASP A 141 5.37 0.00 -14.54
CA ASP A 141 6.60 -0.73 -14.77
C ASP A 141 7.02 -0.63 -16.24
N ALA A 142 8.05 0.19 -16.50
CA ALA A 142 8.53 0.53 -17.84
C ALA A 142 9.12 -0.66 -18.63
N ARG A 143 9.28 -1.83 -17.99
CA ARG A 143 9.75 -3.05 -18.65
C ARG A 143 8.71 -3.65 -19.62
N TYR A 144 7.45 -3.23 -19.51
CA TYR A 144 6.33 -3.80 -20.28
C TYR A 144 5.41 -2.71 -20.84
N GLU A 145 4.75 -3.05 -21.95
CA GLU A 145 3.62 -2.28 -22.49
C GLU A 145 2.33 -2.83 -21.88
N TRP A 146 1.57 -1.96 -21.21
CA TRP A 146 0.42 -2.35 -20.42
C TRP A 146 -0.90 -2.04 -21.13
N ASP A 147 -1.76 -3.05 -21.24
CA ASP A 147 -3.17 -2.90 -21.57
C ASP A 147 -4.02 -2.89 -20.29
N VAL A 148 -5.25 -2.37 -20.37
CA VAL A 148 -6.14 -2.27 -19.20
C VAL A 148 -7.52 -2.88 -19.47
N VAL A 149 -8.03 -3.62 -18.48
CA VAL A 149 -9.43 -4.01 -18.40
C VAL A 149 -10.07 -3.34 -17.19
N SER A 150 -11.19 -2.65 -17.42
CA SER A 150 -11.94 -1.96 -16.36
C SER A 150 -13.29 -2.62 -16.08
N ARG A 151 -13.64 -2.73 -14.79
CA ARG A 151 -14.96 -3.15 -14.29
C ARG A 151 -15.35 -2.28 -13.09
N GLY A 152 -16.19 -1.27 -13.33
CA GLY A 152 -16.51 -0.28 -12.30
C GLY A 152 -15.23 0.42 -11.79
N PRO A 153 -14.97 0.41 -10.48
CA PRO A 153 -13.77 1.02 -9.88
C PRO A 153 -12.50 0.17 -10.05
N ILE A 154 -12.60 -1.06 -10.55
CA ILE A 154 -11.43 -1.94 -10.73
C ILE A 154 -10.79 -1.71 -12.10
N HIS A 155 -9.48 -1.48 -12.12
CA HIS A 155 -8.65 -1.39 -13.32
C HIS A 155 -7.52 -2.42 -13.27
N VAL A 156 -7.61 -3.48 -14.07
CA VAL A 156 -6.58 -4.51 -14.18
C VAL A 156 -5.66 -4.19 -15.34
N TYR A 157 -4.44 -3.78 -15.02
CA TYR A 157 -3.35 -3.62 -15.98
C TYR A 157 -2.67 -4.97 -16.18
N TYR A 158 -2.48 -5.34 -17.44
CA TYR A 158 -1.87 -6.60 -17.84
C TYR A 158 -0.99 -6.40 -19.08
N HIS A 159 -0.08 -7.36 -19.33
CA HIS A 159 0.74 -7.35 -20.55
C HIS A 159 0.83 -8.75 -21.17
N GLY A 160 0.97 -8.80 -22.48
CA GLY A 160 0.98 -10.05 -23.24
C GLY A 160 -0.42 -10.69 -23.38
N PRO A 161 -0.50 -11.98 -23.76
CA PRO A 161 -1.75 -12.62 -24.19
C PRO A 161 -2.62 -13.12 -23.01
N VAL A 162 -2.86 -12.28 -22.00
CA VAL A 162 -3.60 -12.64 -20.77
C VAL A 162 -4.91 -11.87 -20.55
N GLN A 163 -5.42 -11.18 -21.57
CA GLN A 163 -6.66 -10.39 -21.48
C GLN A 163 -7.84 -11.15 -20.85
N VAL A 164 -8.09 -12.40 -21.26
CA VAL A 164 -9.20 -13.22 -20.72
C VAL A 164 -9.06 -13.44 -19.21
N ARG A 165 -7.82 -13.60 -18.73
CA ARG A 165 -7.54 -13.70 -17.29
C ARG A 165 -7.77 -12.35 -16.60
N ALA A 166 -7.30 -11.25 -17.19
CA ALA A 166 -7.52 -9.90 -16.66
C ALA A 166 -9.02 -9.57 -16.53
N GLU A 167 -9.85 -9.95 -17.52
CA GLU A 167 -11.30 -9.79 -17.46
C GLU A 167 -11.95 -10.60 -16.34
N ARG A 168 -11.53 -11.85 -16.15
CA ARG A 168 -11.99 -12.70 -15.05
C ARG A 168 -11.62 -12.13 -13.68
N LEU A 169 -10.38 -11.63 -13.54
CA LEU A 169 -9.89 -11.01 -12.32
C LEU A 169 -10.64 -9.71 -12.00
N ALA A 170 -10.88 -8.87 -13.00
CA ALA A 170 -11.62 -7.62 -12.83
C ALA A 170 -13.06 -7.88 -12.34
N GLU A 171 -13.72 -8.91 -12.86
CA GLU A 171 -15.07 -9.30 -12.41
C GLU A 171 -15.06 -9.84 -10.97
N ALA A 172 -14.12 -10.74 -10.65
CA ALA A 172 -14.01 -11.31 -9.30
C ALA A 172 -13.66 -10.25 -8.24
N ALA A 173 -12.80 -9.28 -8.59
CA ALA A 173 -12.49 -8.16 -7.71
C ALA A 173 -13.71 -7.27 -7.46
N LYS A 174 -14.49 -6.96 -8.51
CA LYS A 174 -15.74 -6.20 -8.37
C LYS A 174 -16.74 -6.92 -7.46
N GLU A 175 -16.96 -8.23 -7.66
CA GLU A 175 -17.83 -9.04 -6.81
C GLU A 175 -17.37 -9.05 -5.35
N SER A 176 -16.06 -9.24 -5.12
CA SER A 176 -15.48 -9.24 -3.78
C SER A 176 -15.63 -7.87 -3.09
N MET A 177 -15.48 -6.75 -3.80
CA MET A 177 -15.74 -5.41 -3.25
C MET A 177 -17.21 -5.20 -2.88
N GLU A 178 -18.14 -5.62 -3.74
CA GLU A 178 -19.58 -5.50 -3.48
C GLU A 178 -20.01 -6.34 -2.27
N LEU A 179 -19.35 -7.48 -2.04
CA LEU A 179 -19.56 -8.34 -0.87
C LEU A 179 -18.92 -7.77 0.40
N MET A 180 -17.63 -7.43 0.34
CA MET A 180 -16.82 -7.11 1.53
C MET A 180 -16.91 -5.65 1.96
N GLY A 181 -17.18 -4.72 1.03
CA GLY A 181 -17.32 -3.29 1.33
C GLY A 181 -18.31 -3.03 2.48
N PRO A 182 -19.56 -3.52 2.39
CA PRO A 182 -20.55 -3.37 3.47
C PRO A 182 -20.17 -4.05 4.79
N ILE A 183 -19.51 -5.21 4.74
CA ILE A 183 -19.08 -5.96 5.95
C ILE A 183 -18.01 -5.19 6.71
N ILE A 184 -17.05 -4.61 5.98
CA ILE A 184 -15.93 -3.86 6.54
C ILE A 184 -16.33 -2.42 6.87
N GLY A 185 -17.36 -1.89 6.22
CA GLY A 185 -17.72 -0.47 6.28
C GLY A 185 -16.81 0.40 5.41
N SER A 186 -16.19 -0.17 4.36
CA SER A 186 -15.33 0.55 3.43
C SER A 186 -16.15 1.16 2.30
N GLU A 187 -15.71 2.32 1.81
CA GLU A 187 -16.13 2.83 0.50
C GLU A 187 -15.55 1.98 -0.63
N ILE A 188 -16.27 1.90 -1.75
CA ILE A 188 -15.93 1.07 -2.92
C ILE A 188 -15.90 1.87 -4.22
N GLU A 189 -15.99 3.20 -4.15
CA GLU A 189 -16.08 4.06 -5.34
C GLU A 189 -14.69 4.51 -5.80
N THR A 190 -13.74 4.69 -4.87
CA THR A 190 -12.36 5.05 -5.22
C THR A 190 -11.73 3.93 -6.03
N PRO A 191 -11.19 4.23 -7.23
CA PRO A 191 -10.61 3.21 -8.09
C PRO A 191 -9.50 2.41 -7.41
N ILE A 192 -9.36 1.14 -7.81
CA ILE A 192 -8.27 0.26 -7.40
C ILE A 192 -7.58 -0.25 -8.65
N VAL A 193 -6.27 -0.07 -8.69
CA VAL A 193 -5.41 -0.50 -9.78
C VAL A 193 -4.80 -1.85 -9.42
N VAL A 194 -4.96 -2.83 -10.30
CA VAL A 194 -4.40 -4.17 -10.17
C VAL A 194 -3.32 -4.33 -11.23
N MET A 195 -2.08 -4.57 -10.82
CA MET A 195 -0.98 -4.89 -11.73
C MET A 195 -0.80 -6.40 -11.81
N LEU A 196 -1.14 -7.00 -12.96
CA LEU A 196 -1.04 -8.43 -13.19
C LEU A 196 0.31 -8.80 -13.84
N TYR A 197 1.17 -9.48 -13.09
CA TYR A 197 2.45 -10.01 -13.58
C TYR A 197 2.32 -11.46 -14.02
N ASN A 198 3.00 -11.84 -15.10
CA ASN A 198 2.84 -13.18 -15.68
C ASN A 198 3.60 -14.27 -14.92
N ASN A 199 4.67 -13.91 -14.21
CA ASN A 199 5.49 -14.84 -13.44
C ASN A 199 6.28 -14.11 -12.33
N ASN A 200 6.88 -14.89 -11.41
CA ASN A 200 7.58 -14.35 -10.25
C ASN A 200 8.80 -13.49 -10.63
N ALA A 201 9.50 -13.80 -11.72
CA ALA A 201 10.67 -13.04 -12.15
C ALA A 201 10.28 -11.62 -12.61
N GLU A 202 9.08 -11.44 -13.14
CA GLU A 202 8.55 -10.11 -13.44
C GLU A 202 8.17 -9.36 -12.16
N MET A 203 7.43 -10.03 -11.26
CA MET A 203 6.88 -9.40 -10.06
C MET A 203 7.92 -9.09 -8.97
N ILE A 204 9.02 -9.83 -8.88
CA ILE A 204 9.98 -9.68 -7.78
C ILE A 204 10.63 -8.29 -7.73
N GLY A 205 10.82 -7.64 -8.89
CA GLY A 205 11.32 -6.27 -8.97
C GLY A 205 10.24 -5.23 -8.62
N ALA A 206 8.98 -5.64 -8.58
CA ALA A 206 7.83 -4.81 -8.32
C ALA A 206 7.26 -4.94 -6.91
N VAL A 207 7.76 -5.85 -6.08
CA VAL A 207 7.31 -5.97 -4.67
C VAL A 207 8.23 -5.19 -3.76
N SER A 208 7.67 -4.62 -2.70
CA SER A 208 8.50 -4.06 -1.63
C SER A 208 9.05 -5.21 -0.78
N ALA A 209 10.37 -5.26 -0.61
CA ALA A 209 11.00 -6.26 0.26
C ALA A 209 10.52 -6.04 1.71
N ARG A 210 9.52 -6.82 2.15
CA ARG A 210 9.22 -6.98 3.58
C ARG A 210 10.25 -7.94 4.19
N SER A 211 10.57 -7.74 5.47
CA SER A 211 11.48 -8.60 6.24
C SER A 211 11.23 -10.10 5.93
N ALA A 212 12.30 -10.86 5.72
CA ALA A 212 12.31 -12.25 5.21
C ALA A 212 11.54 -13.30 6.07
N THR A 213 10.88 -12.88 7.14
CA THR A 213 10.19 -13.74 8.11
C THR A 213 8.74 -14.06 7.71
N ILE A 214 8.12 -13.28 6.82
CA ILE A 214 6.79 -13.61 6.28
C ILE A 214 6.99 -14.75 5.26
N SER A 215 6.10 -15.75 5.27
CA SER A 215 6.20 -16.91 4.38
C SER A 215 6.42 -16.41 2.95
N ARG A 216 7.57 -16.74 2.36
CA ARG A 216 7.95 -16.29 1.01
C ARG A 216 6.80 -16.54 0.03
N GLU A 217 6.08 -17.64 0.19
CA GLU A 217 4.89 -18.00 -0.60
C GLU A 217 3.78 -16.94 -0.58
N LEU A 218 3.46 -16.34 0.57
CA LEU A 218 2.39 -15.34 0.72
C LEU A 218 2.78 -13.97 0.14
N ILE A 219 4.03 -13.53 0.33
CA ILE A 219 4.52 -12.27 -0.28
C ILE A 219 4.68 -12.43 -1.80
N THR A 220 4.94 -13.65 -2.30
CA THR A 220 5.24 -13.87 -3.72
C THR A 220 4.02 -14.03 -4.62
N GLU A 221 2.81 -14.15 -4.06
CA GLU A 221 1.59 -14.30 -4.86
C GLU A 221 0.86 -12.96 -5.06
N GLY A 222 0.84 -12.08 -4.06
CA GLY A 222 0.24 -10.76 -4.18
C GLY A 222 0.69 -9.79 -3.09
N GLN A 223 0.39 -8.50 -3.31
CA GLN A 223 0.67 -7.46 -2.32
C GLN A 223 -0.27 -6.25 -2.50
N ALA A 224 -0.96 -5.88 -1.42
CA ALA A 224 -1.80 -4.68 -1.35
C ALA A 224 -1.07 -3.44 -0.81
N PHE A 225 -1.35 -2.30 -1.42
CA PHE A 225 -0.88 -0.96 -1.03
C PHE A 225 -2.07 -0.01 -0.92
N TYR A 226 -2.73 0.00 0.24
CA TYR A 226 -3.96 0.76 0.43
C TYR A 226 -3.77 2.28 0.27
N ASP A 227 -2.64 2.82 0.76
CA ASP A 227 -2.28 4.24 0.60
C ASP A 227 -2.12 4.67 -0.87
N HIS A 228 -1.96 3.71 -1.78
CA HIS A 228 -1.83 3.95 -3.22
C HIS A 228 -3.01 3.42 -4.03
N SER A 229 -3.96 2.70 -3.40
CA SER A 229 -5.02 1.94 -4.08
C SER A 229 -4.50 1.00 -5.17
N VAL A 230 -3.36 0.35 -4.89
CA VAL A 230 -2.71 -0.58 -5.80
C VAL A 230 -2.68 -1.99 -5.20
N VAL A 231 -2.95 -2.99 -6.03
CA VAL A 231 -2.71 -4.41 -5.74
C VAL A 231 -1.78 -4.98 -6.81
N LEU A 232 -0.72 -5.65 -6.39
CA LEU A 232 0.13 -6.43 -7.29
C LEU A 232 -0.30 -7.90 -7.19
N VAL A 233 -0.45 -8.57 -8.33
CA VAL A 233 -0.90 -9.96 -8.37
C VAL A 233 -0.05 -10.76 -9.35
N LEU A 234 0.39 -11.93 -8.90
CA LEU A 234 1.02 -12.93 -9.72
C LEU A 234 -0.05 -13.78 -10.42
N SER A 235 0.02 -13.86 -11.75
CA SER A 235 -0.80 -14.77 -12.55
C SER A 235 -0.52 -16.22 -12.16
N GLY A 236 -1.57 -16.98 -11.87
CA GLY A 236 -1.44 -18.36 -11.43
C GLY A 236 -2.79 -19.07 -11.33
N ASN A 237 -2.81 -20.23 -10.69
CA ASN A 237 -4.06 -20.99 -10.49
C ASN A 237 -4.92 -20.41 -9.36
N ARG A 238 -4.34 -19.61 -8.46
CA ARG A 238 -5.00 -19.00 -7.30
C ARG A 238 -5.15 -17.48 -7.44
N ASP A 239 -4.94 -16.94 -8.63
CA ASP A 239 -4.91 -15.50 -8.89
C ASP A 239 -6.18 -14.77 -8.41
N ILE A 240 -7.36 -15.38 -8.55
CA ILE A 240 -8.62 -14.87 -8.00
C ILE A 240 -8.56 -14.78 -6.47
N GLY A 241 -8.16 -15.85 -5.81
CA GLY A 241 -8.14 -15.91 -4.35
C GLY A 241 -7.14 -14.93 -3.77
N THR A 242 -5.94 -14.87 -4.37
CA THR A 242 -4.91 -13.90 -4.03
C THR A 242 -5.40 -12.47 -4.24
N LEU A 243 -5.96 -12.14 -5.42
CA LEU A 243 -6.47 -10.79 -5.69
C LEU A 243 -7.54 -10.38 -4.68
N THR A 244 -8.51 -11.25 -4.40
CA THR A 244 -9.63 -10.92 -3.50
C THR A 244 -9.21 -10.85 -2.03
N HIS A 245 -8.20 -11.63 -1.63
CA HIS A 245 -7.52 -11.50 -0.34
C HIS A 245 -6.83 -10.13 -0.22
N GLU A 246 -5.95 -9.79 -1.15
CA GLU A 246 -5.22 -8.51 -1.14
C GLU A 246 -6.15 -7.30 -1.25
N LEU A 247 -7.20 -7.41 -2.07
CA LEU A 247 -8.23 -6.38 -2.21
C LEU A 247 -8.94 -6.10 -0.88
N THR A 248 -9.15 -7.13 -0.06
CA THR A 248 -9.73 -6.96 1.27
C THR A 248 -8.84 -6.13 2.18
N HIS A 249 -7.51 -6.25 2.08
CA HIS A 249 -6.60 -5.36 2.81
C HIS A 249 -6.72 -3.89 2.38
N ILE A 250 -7.00 -3.62 1.09
CA ILE A 250 -7.29 -2.25 0.63
C ILE A 250 -8.55 -1.72 1.33
N LEU A 251 -9.62 -2.51 1.38
CA LEU A 251 -10.88 -2.12 2.02
C LEU A 251 -10.72 -1.90 3.53
N VAL A 252 -9.97 -2.77 4.23
CA VAL A 252 -9.65 -2.58 5.64
C VAL A 252 -8.86 -1.30 5.84
N GLY A 253 -7.82 -1.05 5.03
CA GLY A 253 -7.00 0.15 5.12
C GLY A 253 -7.80 1.45 4.94
N ARG A 254 -8.74 1.46 3.98
CA ARG A 254 -9.66 2.58 3.74
C ARG A 254 -10.62 2.80 4.91
N ALA A 255 -11.28 1.75 5.38
CA ALA A 255 -12.22 1.85 6.50
C ALA A 255 -11.54 2.19 7.83
N ALA A 256 -10.29 1.77 8.01
CA ALA A 256 -9.47 2.04 9.18
C ALA A 256 -8.54 3.27 9.01
N GLU A 257 -8.81 4.18 8.07
CA GLU A 257 -7.94 5.33 7.79
C GLU A 257 -7.57 6.09 9.09
N GLY A 258 -6.28 6.40 9.27
CA GLY A 258 -5.73 6.99 10.50
C GLY A 258 -5.53 6.03 11.68
N GLY A 259 -6.18 4.86 11.66
CA GLY A 259 -6.09 3.81 12.67
C GLY A 259 -5.55 2.46 12.16
N ASN A 260 -5.17 2.34 10.89
CA ASN A 260 -4.81 1.06 10.26
C ASN A 260 -3.71 0.28 11.00
N ALA A 261 -2.70 0.98 11.55
CA ALA A 261 -1.64 0.35 12.36
C ALA A 261 -2.13 -0.26 13.69
N LEU A 262 -3.36 0.03 14.11
CA LEU A 262 -4.00 -0.49 15.33
C LEU A 262 -4.92 -1.69 15.05
N VAL A 263 -5.11 -2.06 13.78
CA VAL A 263 -5.88 -3.24 13.38
C VAL A 263 -5.08 -4.50 13.78
N PRO A 264 -5.62 -5.38 14.63
CA PRO A 264 -4.95 -6.63 14.99
C PRO A 264 -4.69 -7.50 13.75
N LEU A 265 -3.54 -8.16 13.71
CA LEU A 265 -3.18 -9.01 12.57
C LEU A 265 -4.24 -10.09 12.29
N TRP A 266 -4.73 -10.78 13.31
CA TRP A 266 -5.81 -11.77 13.15
C TRP A 266 -7.09 -11.19 12.54
N LEU A 267 -7.42 -9.93 12.82
CA LEU A 267 -8.62 -9.29 12.26
C LEU A 267 -8.39 -8.98 10.79
N ASN A 268 -7.24 -8.42 10.44
CA ASN A 268 -6.90 -8.07 9.06
C ASN A 268 -6.81 -9.31 8.16
N GLU A 269 -6.02 -10.31 8.58
CA GLU A 269 -5.84 -11.57 7.84
C GLU A 269 -7.12 -12.42 7.84
N GLY A 270 -7.86 -12.44 8.96
CA GLY A 270 -9.13 -13.16 9.04
C GLY A 270 -10.19 -12.60 8.09
N LEU A 271 -10.28 -11.27 7.96
CA LEU A 271 -11.16 -10.63 6.98
C LEU A 271 -10.71 -10.91 5.55
N ALA A 272 -9.42 -10.84 5.28
CA ALA A 272 -8.87 -11.14 3.95
C ALA A 272 -9.13 -12.59 3.52
N GLU A 273 -8.96 -13.55 4.43
CA GLU A 273 -9.30 -14.95 4.19
C GLU A 273 -10.81 -15.21 4.12
N TYR A 274 -11.63 -14.41 4.82
CA TYR A 274 -13.08 -14.48 4.70
C TYR A 274 -13.55 -13.98 3.33
N GLY A 275 -12.97 -12.87 2.83
CA GLY A 275 -13.25 -12.23 1.55
C GLY A 275 -12.59 -12.88 0.32
N ASN A 276 -11.70 -13.85 0.54
CA ASN A 276 -11.09 -14.67 -0.51
C ASN A 276 -12.16 -15.51 -1.24
N LEU A 277 -12.34 -15.30 -2.55
CA LEU A 277 -13.36 -16.00 -3.35
C LEU A 277 -12.92 -17.40 -3.84
N ASP A 278 -11.63 -17.72 -3.80
CA ASP A 278 -11.07 -19.01 -4.22
C ASP A 278 -10.33 -19.68 -3.06
N LYS A 279 -11.11 -20.11 -2.07
CA LYS A 279 -10.60 -20.65 -0.80
C LYS A 279 -9.99 -22.02 -0.99
N GLY A 280 -8.74 -22.18 -0.58
CA GLY A 280 -8.11 -23.48 -0.41
C GLY A 280 -8.69 -24.25 0.80
N LEU A 281 -8.68 -25.59 0.73
CA LEU A 281 -9.12 -26.45 1.84
C LEU A 281 -8.06 -26.66 2.94
N SER A 282 -6.80 -26.26 2.70
CA SER A 282 -5.68 -26.48 3.63
C SER A 282 -5.96 -25.94 5.03
N TYR A 283 -6.54 -24.75 5.13
CA TYR A 283 -6.80 -24.11 6.43
C TYR A 283 -7.79 -24.89 7.30
N VAL A 284 -8.78 -25.54 6.70
CA VAL A 284 -9.76 -26.36 7.44
C VAL A 284 -9.05 -27.53 8.11
N TYR A 285 -8.23 -28.27 7.35
CA TYR A 285 -7.50 -29.42 7.87
C TYR A 285 -6.51 -29.05 8.97
N PHE A 286 -5.82 -27.91 8.85
CA PHE A 286 -4.89 -27.45 9.87
C PHE A 286 -5.60 -26.92 11.11
N LEU A 287 -6.76 -26.27 10.96
CA LEU A 287 -7.58 -25.85 12.08
C LEU A 287 -8.10 -27.07 12.86
N ASP A 288 -8.65 -28.08 12.17
CA ASP A 288 -9.10 -29.33 12.78
C ASP A 288 -7.96 -30.02 13.55
N TRP A 289 -6.78 -30.12 12.93
CA TRP A 289 -5.59 -30.64 13.61
C TRP A 289 -5.23 -29.84 14.87
N ALA A 290 -5.32 -28.51 14.82
CA ALA A 290 -5.01 -27.66 15.96
C ALA A 290 -6.05 -27.77 17.08
N VAL A 291 -7.31 -28.03 16.75
CA VAL A 291 -8.37 -28.36 17.71
C VAL A 291 -8.04 -29.71 18.37
N ASP A 292 -7.84 -30.76 17.56
CA ASP A 292 -7.60 -32.12 18.04
C ASP A 292 -6.33 -32.27 18.90
N THR A 293 -5.33 -31.43 18.65
CA THR A 293 -4.05 -31.44 19.37
C THR A 293 -3.93 -30.36 20.45
N ASN A 294 -5.00 -29.61 20.71
CA ASN A 294 -5.04 -28.49 21.66
C ASN A 294 -3.91 -27.47 21.44
N ARG A 295 -3.73 -27.06 20.18
CA ARG A 295 -2.70 -26.12 19.71
C ARG A 295 -3.24 -24.76 19.28
N LEU A 296 -4.54 -24.53 19.40
CA LEU A 296 -5.14 -23.21 19.11
C LEU A 296 -4.46 -22.09 19.90
N ILE A 297 -4.16 -20.98 19.22
CA ILE A 297 -3.47 -19.83 19.81
C ILE A 297 -4.54 -18.88 20.35
N PRO A 298 -4.45 -18.35 21.59
CA PRO A 298 -5.43 -17.37 22.04
C PRO A 298 -5.32 -16.08 21.23
N PHE A 299 -6.45 -15.48 20.86
CA PHE A 299 -6.49 -14.30 19.98
C PHE A 299 -5.76 -13.08 20.56
N THR A 300 -5.64 -13.00 21.89
CA THR A 300 -4.81 -11.98 22.56
C THR A 300 -3.31 -12.06 22.21
N ARG A 301 -2.85 -13.18 21.64
CA ARG A 301 -1.48 -13.39 21.17
C ARG A 301 -1.33 -13.34 19.65
N LEU A 302 -2.42 -13.26 18.88
CA LEU A 302 -2.39 -13.18 17.42
C LEU A 302 -2.31 -11.74 16.89
N GLN A 303 -1.65 -10.86 17.65
CA GLN A 303 -1.19 -9.56 17.15
C GLN A 303 0.01 -9.73 16.19
N THR A 304 0.70 -10.87 16.31
CA THR A 304 1.78 -11.33 15.42
C THR A 304 1.61 -12.83 15.22
N PHE A 305 1.88 -13.34 14.02
CA PHE A 305 1.86 -14.78 13.77
C PHE A 305 3.14 -15.47 14.26
N PRO A 306 3.04 -16.74 14.68
CA PRO A 306 4.19 -17.51 15.12
C PRO A 306 5.17 -17.79 13.97
N GLY A 307 6.44 -18.04 14.29
CA GLY A 307 7.45 -18.39 13.26
C GLY A 307 7.41 -19.84 12.77
N ASP A 308 6.61 -20.71 13.40
CA ASP A 308 6.40 -22.09 12.96
C ASP A 308 5.45 -22.09 11.74
N PRO A 309 5.87 -22.61 10.57
CA PRO A 309 5.05 -22.58 9.35
C PRO A 309 3.68 -23.24 9.49
N ASN A 310 3.58 -24.36 10.21
CA ASN A 310 2.29 -25.03 10.42
C ASN A 310 1.39 -24.15 11.28
N MET A 311 1.95 -23.50 12.29
CA MET A 311 1.19 -22.60 13.16
C MET A 311 0.81 -21.28 12.48
N VAL A 312 1.53 -20.85 11.44
CA VAL A 312 1.10 -19.75 10.55
C VAL A 312 -0.18 -20.14 9.82
N ILE A 313 -0.21 -21.33 9.19
CA ILE A 313 -1.40 -21.84 8.48
C ILE A 313 -2.58 -21.97 9.45
N VAL A 314 -2.34 -22.45 10.67
CA VAL A 314 -3.36 -22.48 11.74
C VAL A 314 -3.84 -21.08 12.08
N SER A 315 -2.95 -20.08 12.17
CA SER A 315 -3.32 -18.70 12.50
C SER A 315 -4.25 -18.09 11.45
N TYR A 316 -4.00 -18.35 10.16
CA TYR A 316 -4.89 -17.96 9.06
C TYR A 316 -6.26 -18.63 9.18
N GLY A 317 -6.29 -19.97 9.29
CA GLY A 317 -7.54 -20.73 9.41
C GLY A 317 -8.36 -20.34 10.62
N GLN A 318 -7.69 -20.20 11.77
CA GLN A 318 -8.30 -19.76 13.02
C GLN A 318 -8.88 -18.36 12.90
N SER A 319 -8.13 -17.42 12.31
CA SER A 319 -8.58 -16.03 12.15
C SER A 319 -9.81 -15.95 11.24
N ARG A 320 -9.81 -16.67 10.12
CA ARG A 320 -10.96 -16.74 9.21
C ARG A 320 -12.20 -17.30 9.91
N ASP A 321 -12.06 -18.44 10.57
CA ASP A 321 -13.17 -19.13 11.25
C ASP A 321 -13.76 -18.29 12.38
N PHE A 322 -12.93 -17.53 13.09
CA PHE A 322 -13.39 -16.60 14.11
C PHE A 322 -14.14 -15.40 13.52
N ILE A 323 -13.70 -14.84 12.39
CA ILE A 323 -14.44 -13.78 11.69
C ILE A 323 -15.81 -14.29 11.21
N GLU A 324 -15.84 -15.50 10.64
CA GLU A 324 -17.08 -16.16 10.23
C GLU A 324 -18.03 -16.32 11.43
N TYR A 325 -17.54 -16.86 12.56
CA TYR A 325 -18.30 -16.94 13.81
C TYR A 325 -18.84 -15.59 14.29
N LEU A 326 -18.03 -14.53 14.25
CA LEU A 326 -18.46 -13.20 14.67
C LEU A 326 -19.57 -12.66 13.79
N ILE A 327 -19.48 -12.85 12.47
CA ILE A 327 -20.49 -12.43 11.49
C ILE A 327 -21.77 -13.24 11.68
N GLU A 328 -21.68 -14.57 11.77
CA GLU A 328 -22.85 -15.45 11.92
C GLU A 328 -23.58 -15.25 13.24
N THR A 329 -22.85 -14.96 14.32
CA THR A 329 -23.42 -14.85 15.67
C THR A 329 -23.92 -13.44 15.99
N TYR A 330 -23.20 -12.40 15.55
CA TYR A 330 -23.48 -11.01 15.95
C TYR A 330 -23.86 -10.08 14.79
N GLY A 331 -23.78 -10.56 13.54
CA GLY A 331 -24.07 -9.78 12.35
C GLY A 331 -22.84 -9.06 11.77
N PRO A 332 -22.82 -8.83 10.44
CA PRO A 332 -21.70 -8.18 9.76
C PRO A 332 -21.52 -6.71 10.19
N GLU A 333 -22.57 -6.03 10.66
CA GLU A 333 -22.51 -4.62 11.07
C GLU A 333 -21.52 -4.41 12.22
N LYS A 334 -21.33 -5.43 13.07
CA LYS A 334 -20.39 -5.38 14.18
C LYS A 334 -18.92 -5.37 13.73
N ILE A 335 -18.62 -5.92 12.56
CA ILE A 335 -17.29 -5.81 11.96
C ILE A 335 -17.04 -4.35 11.55
N ALA A 336 -17.96 -3.76 10.79
CA ALA A 336 -17.85 -2.36 10.38
C ALA A 336 -17.75 -1.39 11.58
N GLU A 337 -18.58 -1.58 12.63
CA GLU A 337 -18.48 -0.81 13.87
C GLU A 337 -17.11 -0.95 14.55
N THR A 338 -16.52 -2.15 14.50
CA THR A 338 -15.19 -2.41 15.07
C THR A 338 -14.10 -1.68 14.29
N ILE A 339 -14.12 -1.75 12.96
CA ILE A 339 -13.14 -1.07 12.10
C ILE A 339 -13.27 0.45 12.24
N ALA A 340 -14.50 1.00 12.24
CA ALA A 340 -14.73 2.43 12.47
C ALA A 340 -14.22 2.90 13.85
N SER A 341 -14.41 2.08 14.89
CA SER A 341 -13.88 2.37 16.23
C SER A 341 -12.36 2.39 16.26
N ILE A 342 -11.69 1.57 15.44
CA ILE A 342 -10.23 1.57 15.26
C ILE A 342 -9.77 2.81 14.50
N ALA A 343 -10.48 3.22 13.45
CA ALA A 343 -10.21 4.45 12.69
C ALA A 343 -10.18 5.71 13.59
N GLU A 344 -10.99 5.72 14.66
CA GLU A 344 -10.98 6.77 15.69
C GLU A 344 -9.77 6.68 16.67
N GLY A 345 -8.77 5.85 16.38
CA GLY A 345 -7.54 5.72 17.16
C GLY A 345 -7.62 4.77 18.35
N ARG A 346 -8.64 3.91 18.43
CA ARG A 346 -8.74 2.90 19.51
C ARG A 346 -8.02 1.63 19.11
N SER A 347 -7.37 0.99 20.09
CA SER A 347 -6.80 -0.34 19.85
C SER A 347 -7.90 -1.37 19.57
N GLY A 348 -7.58 -2.42 18.81
CA GLY A 348 -8.53 -3.50 18.51
C GLY A 348 -9.22 -4.08 19.75
N ASP A 349 -8.48 -4.29 20.85
CA ASP A 349 -9.04 -4.77 22.12
C ASP A 349 -10.09 -3.82 22.72
N ILE A 350 -9.90 -2.51 22.57
CA ILE A 350 -10.85 -1.50 23.03
C ILE A 350 -12.06 -1.47 22.09
N ALA A 351 -11.82 -1.50 20.77
CA ALA A 351 -12.88 -1.51 19.77
C ALA A 351 -13.81 -2.71 19.95
N ILE A 352 -13.26 -3.93 20.05
CA ILE A 352 -14.02 -5.16 20.30
C ILE A 352 -14.84 -5.05 21.59
N ARG A 353 -14.24 -4.56 22.68
CA ARG A 353 -14.96 -4.39 23.96
C ARG A 353 -16.13 -3.43 23.84
N ASN A 354 -15.96 -2.31 23.13
CA ASN A 354 -17.01 -1.32 22.96
C ASN A 354 -18.16 -1.86 22.09
N VAL A 355 -17.83 -2.61 21.05
CA VAL A 355 -18.80 -3.06 20.04
C VAL A 355 -19.56 -4.31 20.47
N TYR A 356 -18.86 -5.28 21.06
CA TYR A 356 -19.41 -6.58 21.47
C TYR A 356 -19.77 -6.64 22.97
N GLY A 357 -19.34 -5.66 23.78
CA GLY A 357 -19.51 -5.70 25.23
C GLY A 357 -18.70 -6.81 25.92
N LYS A 358 -17.75 -7.41 25.20
CA LYS A 358 -16.95 -8.58 25.60
C LYS A 358 -15.47 -8.34 25.29
N THR A 359 -14.59 -8.91 26.10
CA THR A 359 -13.16 -8.92 25.77
C THR A 359 -12.90 -9.89 24.61
N VAL A 360 -11.78 -9.68 23.90
CA VAL A 360 -11.30 -10.63 22.88
C VAL A 360 -11.22 -12.05 23.44
N GLN A 361 -10.77 -12.21 24.69
CA GLN A 361 -10.72 -13.51 25.36
C GLN A 361 -12.10 -14.15 25.58
N GLN A 362 -13.11 -13.35 25.94
CA GLN A 362 -14.47 -13.86 26.12
C GLN A 362 -15.04 -14.35 24.80
N LEU A 363 -14.83 -13.60 23.71
CA LEU A 363 -15.23 -14.02 22.37
C LEU A 363 -14.44 -15.25 21.89
N ASP A 364 -13.13 -15.32 22.13
CA ASP A 364 -12.28 -16.48 21.84
C ASP A 364 -12.82 -17.74 22.52
N ASN A 365 -13.20 -17.65 23.80
CA ASN A 365 -13.77 -18.79 24.52
C ASN A 365 -15.19 -19.17 24.06
N GLU A 366 -16.00 -18.20 23.64
CA GLU A 366 -17.32 -18.48 23.05
C GLU A 366 -17.17 -19.17 21.68
N TRP A 367 -16.25 -18.70 20.84
CA TRP A 367 -15.88 -19.34 19.58
C TRP A 367 -15.31 -20.75 19.77
N ARG A 368 -14.36 -20.94 20.70
CA ARG A 368 -13.82 -22.28 21.04
C ARG A 368 -14.92 -23.26 21.42
N ALA A 369 -15.90 -22.81 22.22
CA ALA A 369 -17.05 -23.64 22.56
C ALA A 369 -17.91 -23.99 21.33
N ASN A 370 -18.06 -23.07 20.37
CA ASN A 370 -18.79 -23.31 19.12
C ASN A 370 -18.15 -24.40 18.26
N ILE A 371 -16.81 -24.45 18.23
CA ILE A 371 -16.06 -25.46 17.44
C ILE A 371 -15.68 -26.72 18.24
N GLY A 372 -16.14 -26.85 19.49
CA GLY A 372 -15.86 -28.01 20.34
C GLY A 372 -14.44 -28.08 20.91
N ALA A 373 -13.71 -26.96 20.94
CA ALA A 373 -12.38 -26.86 21.50
C ALA A 373 -12.38 -26.53 23.01
N ASP A 374 -11.29 -26.87 23.70
CA ASP A 374 -11.10 -26.52 25.11
C ASP A 374 -11.01 -24.99 25.29
N PRO A 375 -11.61 -24.45 26.38
CA PRO A 375 -11.54 -23.01 26.66
C PRO A 375 -10.11 -22.59 27.00
N TYR A 376 -9.70 -21.42 26.52
CA TYR A 376 -8.46 -20.80 26.91
C TYR A 376 -8.55 -20.17 28.31
N VAL A 377 -7.71 -20.69 29.21
CA VAL A 377 -7.47 -20.14 30.54
C VAL A 377 -6.06 -19.54 30.55
N PRO A 378 -5.89 -18.22 30.79
CA PRO A 378 -4.58 -17.60 30.86
C PRO A 378 -3.78 -18.24 31.99
N PRO A 379 -2.46 -18.44 31.82
CA PRO A 379 -1.64 -18.92 32.91
C PRO A 379 -1.76 -17.93 34.08
N THR A 380 -2.10 -18.44 35.26
CA THR A 380 -2.05 -17.64 36.50
C THR A 380 -0.63 -17.11 36.63
N PRO A 381 -0.41 -15.79 36.79
CA PRO A 381 0.91 -15.27 37.07
C PRO A 381 1.36 -15.90 38.39
N THR A 382 2.28 -16.86 38.31
CA THR A 382 3.03 -17.30 39.49
C THR A 382 3.72 -16.05 40.02
N PRO A 383 3.55 -15.67 41.30
CA PRO A 383 4.36 -14.62 41.88
C PRO A 383 5.81 -15.02 41.62
N THR A 384 6.52 -14.21 40.83
CA THR A 384 7.97 -14.32 40.72
C THR A 384 8.47 -14.36 42.15
N ALA A 385 8.98 -15.52 42.59
CA ALA A 385 9.71 -15.59 43.84
C ALA A 385 10.78 -14.50 43.73
N GLU A 386 10.71 -13.54 44.65
CA GLU A 386 11.67 -12.46 44.79
C GLU A 386 13.06 -13.10 44.65
N ALA A 387 13.71 -12.84 43.51
CA ALA A 387 15.02 -13.40 43.25
C ALA A 387 15.92 -12.86 44.36
N GLU A 388 16.29 -13.74 45.30
CA GLU A 388 17.29 -13.41 46.30
C GLU A 388 18.51 -12.87 45.54
N SER A 389 18.80 -11.60 45.79
CA SER A 389 20.02 -10.93 45.33
C SER A 389 21.23 -11.76 45.74
N GLY A 390 21.76 -12.54 44.81
CA GLY A 390 22.87 -13.44 45.05
C GLY A 390 23.69 -13.70 43.79
N ALA A 391 24.86 -13.05 43.74
CA ALA A 391 25.99 -13.23 42.84
C ALA A 391 25.87 -12.67 41.40
N GLU A 392 26.49 -11.51 41.19
CA GLU A 392 26.99 -11.06 39.89
C GLU A 392 27.75 -12.21 39.21
N THR A 393 27.20 -12.72 38.12
CA THR A 393 27.96 -13.55 37.20
C THR A 393 28.66 -12.60 36.23
N GLU A 394 29.96 -12.40 36.43
CA GLU A 394 30.81 -11.61 35.54
C GLU A 394 30.87 -12.31 34.16
N TYR A 395 30.18 -11.76 33.16
CA TYR A 395 30.22 -12.28 31.80
C TYR A 395 31.60 -12.02 31.19
N LYS A 396 32.41 -13.07 31.09
CA LYS A 396 33.71 -13.01 30.41
C LYS A 396 33.48 -13.02 28.90
N LEU A 397 33.77 -11.90 28.23
CA LEU A 397 33.77 -11.83 26.76
C LEU A 397 34.76 -12.84 26.18
N LEU A 398 34.27 -13.71 25.28
CA LEU A 398 35.11 -14.60 24.49
C LEU A 398 35.72 -13.79 23.34
N THR A 399 37.03 -13.54 23.40
CA THR A 399 37.81 -12.94 22.31
C THR A 399 38.65 -14.00 21.60
N LEU A 400 38.65 -13.97 20.27
CA LEU A 400 39.41 -14.88 19.41
C LEU A 400 40.87 -14.40 19.24
N THR A 401 41.67 -14.48 20.30
CA THR A 401 43.13 -14.32 20.19
C THR A 401 43.83 -15.48 20.90
N PRO A 402 44.76 -16.20 20.24
CA PRO A 402 45.44 -17.32 20.87
C PRO A 402 46.47 -16.82 21.90
N VAL A 403 46.29 -17.20 23.16
CA VAL A 403 47.29 -17.01 24.21
C VAL A 403 48.24 -18.19 24.24
N LYS A 404 49.54 -17.90 24.13
CA LYS A 404 50.66 -18.84 24.11
C LYS A 404 50.80 -19.52 25.48
N GLY A 405 50.60 -20.85 25.56
CA GLY A 405 50.89 -21.64 26.76
C GLY A 405 50.05 -22.90 27.06
N GLY A 406 49.28 -23.44 26.10
CA GLY A 406 48.52 -24.68 26.31
C GLY A 406 49.31 -25.95 25.95
N ILE A 407 49.44 -26.88 26.90
CA ILE A 407 50.12 -28.17 26.76
C ILE A 407 49.24 -29.15 25.97
N ALA A 408 49.85 -29.84 25.00
CA ALA A 408 49.25 -30.96 24.28
C ALA A 408 49.38 -32.27 25.10
N VAL A 409 48.33 -33.10 25.11
CA VAL A 409 48.43 -34.53 25.42
C VAL A 409 47.50 -35.27 24.46
N GLY A 410 48.07 -36.22 23.71
CA GLY A 410 47.39 -37.05 22.72
C GLY A 410 47.04 -38.46 23.19
N GLU A 411 46.21 -39.08 22.35
CA GLU A 411 46.01 -40.51 22.00
C GLU A 411 45.97 -41.61 23.08
N THR A 412 44.84 -42.34 23.10
CA THR A 412 44.82 -43.81 23.00
C THR A 412 43.50 -44.32 22.36
N GLY A 413 43.63 -45.24 21.39
CA GLY A 413 42.68 -46.35 21.20
C GLY A 413 41.86 -46.40 19.91
N THR A 414 42.44 -46.95 18.85
CA THR A 414 41.82 -47.35 17.56
C THR A 414 41.16 -48.73 17.59
N GLU A 415 40.01 -48.90 16.92
CA GLU A 415 39.71 -50.04 16.03
C GLU A 415 38.68 -49.64 14.94
N PRO A 416 38.64 -50.33 13.78
CA PRO A 416 38.47 -49.68 12.48
C PRO A 416 37.05 -49.72 11.90
N THR A 417 36.75 -48.70 11.11
CA THR A 417 35.60 -48.61 10.20
C THR A 417 35.89 -49.37 8.89
N PRO A 418 34.99 -50.21 8.38
CA PRO A 418 35.11 -50.76 7.02
C PRO A 418 34.59 -49.77 5.96
N GLU A 419 35.29 -49.73 4.82
CA GLU A 419 34.95 -48.98 3.59
C GLU A 419 33.61 -49.40 2.95
N PRO A 420 32.99 -48.53 2.12
CA PRO A 420 31.65 -48.75 1.58
C PRO A 420 31.67 -49.75 0.41
N THR A 421 30.79 -50.75 0.48
CA THR A 421 30.50 -51.66 -0.64
C THR A 421 29.22 -51.22 -1.36
N ASN A 422 29.34 -50.99 -2.67
CA ASN A 422 28.24 -50.83 -3.62
C ASN A 422 27.42 -52.13 -3.77
N THR A 423 26.12 -52.12 -3.43
CA THR A 423 25.10 -53.04 -3.98
C THR A 423 23.68 -52.44 -3.79
N PRO A 424 22.71 -52.66 -4.71
CA PRO A 424 21.57 -51.77 -4.97
C PRO A 424 20.32 -51.99 -4.11
N ILE A 425 19.51 -50.94 -4.06
CA ILE A 425 18.15 -50.85 -3.47
C ILE A 425 17.15 -51.67 -4.32
N PRO A 426 16.22 -52.43 -3.72
CA PRO A 426 15.19 -53.17 -4.45
C PRO A 426 14.11 -52.24 -5.05
N PRO A 427 13.49 -52.59 -6.19
CA PRO A 427 12.47 -51.75 -6.82
C PRO A 427 11.11 -51.82 -6.09
N THR A 428 10.46 -50.66 -5.97
CA THR A 428 9.06 -50.48 -5.57
C THR A 428 8.12 -51.07 -6.63
N PRO A 429 7.00 -51.74 -6.26
CA PRO A 429 6.10 -52.33 -7.23
C PRO A 429 5.30 -51.26 -8.00
N THR A 430 5.35 -51.39 -9.33
CA THR A 430 4.56 -50.66 -10.32
C THR A 430 3.08 -51.05 -10.23
N VAL A 431 2.19 -50.07 -10.15
CA VAL A 431 0.75 -50.24 -10.34
C VAL A 431 0.45 -50.02 -11.82
N GLU A 432 -0.12 -51.05 -12.47
CA GLU A 432 -0.60 -51.03 -13.86
C GLU A 432 -1.82 -50.10 -14.01
N PRO A 433 -1.89 -49.27 -15.07
CA PRO A 433 -3.10 -48.53 -15.41
C PRO A 433 -4.03 -49.37 -16.29
N THR A 434 -5.28 -49.52 -15.83
CA THR A 434 -6.39 -50.07 -16.62
C THR A 434 -6.84 -49.07 -17.69
N ALA A 435 -7.01 -49.57 -18.92
CA ALA A 435 -7.35 -48.83 -20.13
C ALA A 435 -8.82 -48.39 -20.21
N GLU A 436 -9.07 -47.28 -20.92
CA GLU A 436 -10.29 -46.99 -21.68
C GLU A 436 -10.00 -45.91 -22.77
N PRO A 437 -10.84 -45.73 -23.82
CA PRO A 437 -10.46 -46.06 -25.19
C PRO A 437 -10.16 -44.86 -26.12
N GLU A 438 -9.63 -45.24 -27.29
CA GLU A 438 -9.07 -44.43 -28.39
C GLU A 438 -10.00 -43.36 -29.00
N VAL A 439 -9.44 -42.17 -29.26
CA VAL A 439 -9.89 -41.27 -30.33
C VAL A 439 -8.69 -40.86 -31.18
N MET A 440 -8.75 -41.20 -32.46
CA MET A 440 -7.73 -40.95 -33.49
C MET A 440 -7.59 -39.45 -33.82
N VAL A 441 -6.36 -38.94 -33.83
CA VAL A 441 -5.96 -37.80 -34.68
C VAL A 441 -4.55 -38.04 -35.24
N LYS A 442 -4.39 -37.88 -36.55
CA LYS A 442 -3.16 -38.13 -37.34
C LYS A 442 -2.05 -37.10 -37.07
N PRO A 443 -0.76 -37.46 -37.22
CA PRO A 443 0.36 -36.54 -37.05
C PRO A 443 0.70 -35.78 -38.34
N THR A 444 1.01 -34.49 -38.20
CA THR A 444 1.67 -33.68 -39.24
C THR A 444 3.07 -33.32 -38.76
N THR A 445 4.05 -33.74 -39.54
CA THR A 445 5.48 -33.51 -39.42
C THR A 445 5.83 -32.04 -39.70
N VAL A 446 6.68 -31.40 -38.88
CA VAL A 446 7.49 -30.25 -39.30
C VAL A 446 8.90 -30.40 -38.76
N GLU A 447 9.85 -30.26 -39.67
CA GLU A 447 11.30 -30.38 -39.51
C GLU A 447 11.92 -29.25 -38.68
N GLY A 448 13.08 -29.55 -38.07
CA GLY A 448 13.83 -28.63 -37.23
C GLY A 448 14.80 -27.70 -37.96
N LEU A 449 15.37 -26.77 -37.20
CA LEU A 449 16.61 -26.06 -37.47
C LEU A 449 17.28 -25.63 -36.15
N PRO A 450 18.60 -25.38 -36.15
CA PRO A 450 19.50 -25.69 -35.05
C PRO A 450 19.77 -24.55 -34.05
N SER A 451 20.24 -24.96 -32.88
CA SER A 451 20.76 -24.18 -31.76
C SER A 451 22.15 -23.59 -32.04
N GLU A 452 22.36 -22.33 -31.65
CA GLU A 452 23.67 -21.67 -31.56
C GLU A 452 23.88 -21.19 -30.09
N PRO A 453 25.11 -21.27 -29.54
CA PRO A 453 25.33 -21.25 -28.09
C PRO A 453 25.48 -19.83 -27.49
N ALA A 454 25.14 -19.71 -26.22
CA ALA A 454 25.29 -18.52 -25.39
C ALA A 454 26.76 -18.19 -25.08
N PRO A 455 27.15 -16.90 -24.96
CA PRO A 455 28.43 -16.53 -24.38
C PRO A 455 28.35 -16.38 -22.85
N GLU A 456 29.42 -16.84 -22.19
CA GLU A 456 29.75 -16.61 -20.79
C GLU A 456 29.85 -15.11 -20.47
N VAL A 457 29.31 -14.68 -19.32
CA VAL A 457 29.57 -13.36 -18.74
C VAL A 457 30.08 -13.55 -17.31
N GLU A 458 31.25 -12.95 -17.09
CA GLU A 458 32.02 -12.92 -15.85
C GLU A 458 31.29 -12.16 -14.72
N THR A 459 31.36 -12.72 -13.52
CA THR A 459 31.03 -12.05 -12.25
C THR A 459 32.18 -11.15 -11.79
N PRO A 460 31.92 -9.89 -11.39
CA PRO A 460 32.84 -9.15 -10.52
C PRO A 460 32.36 -9.14 -9.07
N GLU A 461 33.37 -9.12 -8.20
CA GLU A 461 33.39 -9.27 -6.76
C GLU A 461 32.67 -8.16 -5.96
N GLU A 462 32.05 -8.55 -4.84
CA GLU A 462 31.65 -7.69 -3.73
C GLU A 462 32.88 -7.21 -2.94
N GLU A 463 32.83 -6.00 -2.37
CA GLU A 463 33.46 -5.56 -1.10
C GLU A 463 33.06 -4.08 -0.80
N PRO A 464 33.14 -3.54 0.43
CA PRO A 464 32.27 -3.85 1.57
C PRO A 464 31.61 -2.59 2.20
N THR A 465 30.69 -2.85 3.14
CA THR A 465 29.95 -1.90 3.98
C THR A 465 30.81 -0.91 4.76
N THR A 466 30.35 0.34 4.91
CA THR A 466 30.73 1.21 6.03
C THR A 466 29.51 1.73 6.79
N SER A 467 29.59 1.52 8.10
CA SER A 467 28.61 1.92 9.12
C SER A 467 28.76 3.41 9.44
N GLY A 468 27.66 4.12 9.62
CA GLY A 468 27.65 5.48 10.16
C GLY A 468 26.31 5.80 10.78
N GLY A 469 26.15 5.49 12.07
CA GLY A 469 25.01 5.97 12.85
C GLY A 469 25.16 7.45 13.19
N LEU A 470 24.03 8.17 13.26
CA LEU A 470 23.91 9.39 14.06
C LEU A 470 22.44 9.66 14.38
N CYS A 471 22.16 9.68 15.69
CA CYS A 471 20.95 10.22 16.29
C CYS A 471 20.78 11.70 15.94
N ASN A 472 19.55 12.17 15.73
CA ASN A 472 19.16 13.44 16.31
C ASN A 472 17.66 13.54 16.65
N SER A 473 17.41 14.20 17.77
CA SER A 473 16.16 14.41 18.48
C SER A 473 15.25 15.46 17.85
N ASN A 474 13.95 15.16 17.68
CA ASN A 474 12.93 16.17 17.40
C ASN A 474 12.52 16.88 18.70
N GLY A 475 12.85 18.17 18.79
CA GLY A 475 12.35 19.09 19.80
C GLY A 475 10.97 19.63 19.42
N ASN A 476 10.00 19.43 20.30
CA ASN A 476 8.70 20.08 20.26
C ASN A 476 8.81 21.55 20.71
N GLY A 477 8.28 22.47 19.90
CA GLY A 477 7.99 23.87 20.27
C GLY A 477 6.69 24.32 19.58
N PRO A 478 5.81 25.10 20.24
CA PRO A 478 4.43 25.33 19.80
C PRO A 478 4.33 26.43 18.72
N LEU A 479 3.42 26.23 17.76
CA LEU A 479 3.04 27.24 16.78
C LEU A 479 2.04 28.24 17.38
N GLU A 480 2.43 29.51 17.44
CA GLU A 480 1.52 30.64 17.67
C GLU A 480 0.72 30.95 16.40
N ALA A 481 -0.60 31.06 16.53
CA ALA A 481 -1.50 31.47 15.45
C ALA A 481 -1.60 32.99 15.35
N SER A 482 -1.38 33.54 14.15
CA SER A 482 -1.53 34.98 13.86
C SER A 482 -3.00 35.42 13.69
N PRO A 483 -3.43 36.58 14.25
CA PRO A 483 -4.84 36.99 14.35
C PRO A 483 -5.45 37.66 13.10
N PHE A 484 -4.86 37.52 11.92
CA PHE A 484 -5.28 38.27 10.72
C PHE A 484 -6.37 37.61 9.86
N LEU A 485 -6.77 36.37 10.14
CA LEU A 485 -7.82 35.68 9.37
C LEU A 485 -9.25 35.81 9.92
N ILE A 486 -9.44 36.35 11.13
CA ILE A 486 -10.78 36.39 11.77
C ILE A 486 -11.58 37.65 11.38
N THR A 487 -10.93 38.71 10.90
CA THR A 487 -11.59 39.98 10.54
C THR A 487 -12.20 39.98 9.14
N ALA A 488 -11.71 39.16 8.20
CA ALA A 488 -12.26 39.09 6.84
C ALA A 488 -13.59 38.30 6.77
N LEU A 489 -13.76 37.29 7.64
CA LEU A 489 -14.95 36.42 7.61
C LEU A 489 -16.22 37.09 8.18
N LEU A 490 -16.07 38.08 9.07
CA LEU A 490 -17.20 38.77 9.70
C LEU A 490 -17.81 39.88 8.81
N ALA A 491 -17.06 40.42 7.85
CA ALA A 491 -17.55 41.46 6.94
C ALA A 491 -18.51 40.91 5.86
N VAL A 492 -18.26 39.67 5.39
CA VAL A 492 -19.10 39.02 4.37
C VAL A 492 -20.46 38.59 4.93
N LEU A 493 -20.50 38.16 6.20
CA LEU A 493 -21.74 37.75 6.88
C LEU A 493 -22.69 38.93 7.20
N PHE A 494 -22.17 40.15 7.35
CA PHE A 494 -22.99 41.34 7.60
C PHE A 494 -23.64 41.89 6.32
N LEU A 495 -23.00 41.72 5.16
CA LEU A 495 -23.53 42.21 3.89
C LEU A 495 -24.65 41.30 3.34
N ALA A 496 -24.55 39.99 3.54
CA ALA A 496 -25.58 39.02 3.14
C ALA A 496 -26.90 39.16 3.94
N ARG A 497 -26.85 39.70 5.17
CA ARG A 497 -28.03 39.86 6.04
C ARG A 497 -28.86 41.12 5.72
N ARG A 498 -28.32 42.07 4.95
CA ARG A 498 -29.00 43.34 4.60
C ARG A 498 -29.78 43.28 3.28
N ILE A 499 -29.58 42.24 2.47
CA ILE A 499 -30.25 42.06 1.16
C ILE A 499 -31.55 41.22 1.28
N ARG A 500 -31.89 40.69 2.46
CA ARG A 500 -33.12 39.91 2.72
C ARG A 500 -34.14 40.60 3.66
N ARG A 501 -34.21 41.93 3.68
CA ARG A 501 -35.32 42.67 4.33
C ARG A 501 -35.90 43.72 3.42
#